data_AF-A0A7Z7AV90-F1
#
_entry.id   AF-A0A7Z7AV90-F1
#
_cell.length_a   1.000
_cell.length_b   1.000
_cell.length_c   1.000
_cell.angle_alpha   90.00
_cell.angle_beta   90.00
_cell.angle_gamma   90.00
#
_symmetry.space_group_name_H-M   'P 1'
#
loop_
_entity.id
_entity.type
_entity.pdbx_description
1 polymer ?
#
loop_
_entity_poly.entity_id
_entity_poly.type
_entity_poly.pdbx_seq_one_letter_code
_entity_poly.pdbx_strand_id
1 'polypeptide(L)'
;MKRIAIAFLVFLLCVSVAGAKSSETAIDAVSSGSNGDIGILSVGYTITQGQTNWHGYPLYTSTNSMTIDLNWGDRSDSLKLYVYDPNDNLVGVYYDSADGRINGRTLVTIYNSNGLQQGTWSLAVYGYSVAGTEDYSI
;
A
#
# COMPACT_ATOMS: atom_id res chain seq x y z
N MET A 1 -7.60 -55.77 -12.55
CA MET A 1 -8.71 -55.25 -13.38
C MET A 1 -8.09 -54.61 -14.62
N LYS A 2 -8.61 -54.94 -15.81
CA LYS A 2 -8.01 -54.66 -17.13
C LYS A 2 -8.27 -53.21 -17.55
N ARG A 3 -7.28 -52.55 -18.14
CA ARG A 3 -7.35 -51.21 -18.73
C ARG A 3 -8.06 -51.27 -20.09
N ILE A 4 -9.05 -50.42 -20.34
CA ILE A 4 -9.57 -50.16 -21.69
C ILE A 4 -9.74 -48.66 -21.89
N ALA A 5 -9.15 -48.20 -23.00
CA ALA A 5 -8.98 -46.83 -23.44
C ALA A 5 -10.31 -46.17 -23.87
N ILE A 6 -10.39 -44.85 -23.75
CA ILE A 6 -11.43 -44.04 -24.40
C ILE A 6 -10.73 -43.09 -25.38
N ALA A 7 -11.20 -43.17 -26.62
CA ALA A 7 -10.60 -42.61 -27.81
C ALA A 7 -10.74 -41.08 -27.91
N PHE A 8 -9.74 -40.49 -28.57
CA PHE A 8 -9.72 -39.13 -29.08
C PHE A 8 -10.89 -38.87 -30.04
N LEU A 9 -11.66 -37.80 -29.80
CA LEU A 9 -12.50 -37.18 -30.82
C LEU A 9 -12.02 -35.72 -30.99
N VAL A 10 -11.24 -35.49 -32.04
CA VAL A 10 -10.79 -34.18 -32.49
C VAL A 10 -11.93 -33.57 -33.31
N PHE A 11 -12.57 -32.53 -32.78
CA PHE A 11 -13.51 -31.71 -33.56
C PHE A 11 -12.76 -30.51 -34.13
N LEU A 12 -12.54 -30.56 -35.43
CA LEU A 12 -11.91 -29.57 -36.27
C LEU A 12 -12.98 -28.57 -36.76
N LEU A 13 -12.61 -27.28 -36.80
CA LEU A 13 -12.95 -26.25 -37.82
C LEU A 13 -13.75 -24.99 -37.44
N CYS A 14 -13.17 -23.90 -37.94
CA CYS A 14 -13.77 -22.67 -38.50
C CYS A 14 -13.95 -21.43 -37.59
N VAL A 15 -12.83 -20.71 -37.44
CA VAL A 15 -12.59 -19.28 -37.80
C VAL A 15 -13.71 -18.25 -37.55
N SER A 16 -13.36 -17.22 -36.79
CA SER A 16 -13.67 -15.82 -37.14
C SER A 16 -12.53 -14.93 -36.69
N VAL A 17 -11.82 -14.33 -37.66
CA VAL A 17 -10.89 -13.23 -37.41
C VAL A 17 -11.72 -12.00 -37.02
N ALA A 18 -11.52 -11.48 -35.81
CA ALA A 18 -12.01 -10.17 -35.42
C ALA A 18 -10.82 -9.21 -35.44
N GLY A 19 -10.89 -8.22 -36.32
CA GLY A 19 -9.82 -7.24 -36.55
C GLY A 19 -9.60 -6.35 -35.32
N ALA A 20 -8.38 -6.35 -34.79
CA ALA A 20 -7.94 -5.29 -33.90
C ALA A 20 -7.51 -4.09 -34.76
N LYS A 21 -8.25 -2.98 -34.68
CA LYS A 21 -7.75 -1.69 -35.14
C LYS A 21 -6.77 -1.18 -34.09
N SER A 22 -5.52 -0.91 -34.47
CA SER A 22 -4.66 -0.06 -33.65
C SER A 22 -5.22 1.36 -33.69
N SER A 23 -5.60 1.88 -32.52
CA SER A 23 -5.80 3.31 -32.33
C SER A 23 -4.51 3.85 -31.72
N GLU A 24 -3.61 4.31 -32.58
CA GLU A 24 -2.53 5.20 -32.15
C GLU A 24 -3.16 6.56 -31.87
N THR A 25 -3.54 6.79 -30.61
CA THR A 25 -3.80 8.14 -30.15
C THR A 25 -2.53 8.59 -29.46
N ALA A 26 -1.75 9.40 -30.17
CA ALA A 26 -0.63 10.12 -29.62
C ALA A 26 -1.09 10.88 -28.38
N ILE A 27 -0.61 10.49 -27.20
CA ILE A 27 -0.65 11.37 -26.04
C ILE A 27 0.54 12.30 -26.16
N ASP A 28 0.27 13.47 -26.69
CA ASP A 28 1.21 14.58 -26.72
C ASP A 28 1.50 14.94 -25.25
N ALA A 29 2.70 14.61 -24.77
CA ALA A 29 3.12 14.88 -23.40
C ALA A 29 3.34 16.40 -23.26
N VAL A 30 2.25 17.13 -23.03
CA VAL A 30 2.34 18.53 -22.64
C VAL A 30 2.81 18.55 -21.18
N SER A 31 4.09 18.88 -21.00
CA SER A 31 4.68 19.21 -19.70
C SER A 31 4.01 20.49 -19.19
N SER A 32 2.83 20.35 -18.59
CA SER A 32 2.25 21.40 -17.77
C SER A 32 2.95 21.35 -16.42
N GLY A 33 3.95 22.21 -16.27
CA GLY A 33 4.55 22.49 -14.97
C GLY A 33 3.45 22.92 -14.00
N SER A 34 3.22 22.10 -12.98
CA SER A 34 2.63 22.57 -11.74
C SER A 34 3.66 22.36 -10.66
N ASN A 35 4.13 23.48 -10.12
CA ASN A 35 4.94 23.56 -8.91
C ASN A 35 4.00 23.32 -7.71
N GLY A 36 3.43 22.13 -7.64
CA GLY A 36 2.60 21.65 -6.55
C GLY A 36 3.25 20.40 -6.00
N ASP A 37 3.45 20.35 -4.68
CA ASP A 37 4.01 19.23 -3.95
C ASP A 37 3.63 17.89 -4.60
N ILE A 38 4.63 17.09 -4.97
CA ILE A 38 4.43 15.70 -5.35
C ILE A 38 4.03 14.97 -4.05
N GLY A 39 2.79 15.15 -3.63
CA GLY A 39 2.14 14.28 -2.67
C GLY A 39 2.03 12.94 -3.35
N ILE A 40 2.76 11.95 -2.85
CA ILE A 40 2.62 10.56 -3.26
C ILE A 40 1.13 10.23 -3.20
N LEU A 41 0.57 9.86 -4.36
CA LEU A 41 -0.75 9.22 -4.43
C LEU A 41 -0.68 7.99 -3.53
N SER A 42 -1.33 8.03 -2.36
CA SER A 42 -1.31 6.91 -1.44
C SER A 42 -1.94 5.70 -2.15
N VAL A 43 -1.13 4.66 -2.33
CA VAL A 43 -1.55 3.41 -2.94
C VAL A 43 -2.51 2.74 -1.96
N GLY A 44 -3.70 2.34 -2.43
CA GLY A 44 -4.63 1.56 -1.62
C GLY A 44 -4.08 0.15 -1.41
N TYR A 45 -4.03 -0.28 -0.16
CA TYR A 45 -3.64 -1.62 0.27
C TYR A 45 -4.81 -2.31 0.97
N THR A 46 -4.72 -3.63 1.11
CA THR A 46 -5.71 -4.39 1.88
C THR A 46 -5.05 -5.16 3.01
N ILE A 47 -5.79 -5.38 4.09
CA ILE A 47 -5.31 -6.12 5.26
C ILE A 47 -6.42 -6.93 5.90
N THR A 48 -6.06 -8.08 6.44
CA THR A 48 -6.97 -8.96 7.18
C THR A 48 -6.54 -9.07 8.65
N GLN A 49 -7.40 -9.65 9.48
CA GLN A 49 -7.12 -9.86 10.91
C GLN A 49 -5.77 -10.54 11.12
N GLY A 50 -4.91 -9.92 11.93
CA GLY A 50 -3.61 -10.45 12.32
C GLY A 50 -2.52 -10.40 11.23
N GLN A 51 -2.84 -9.92 10.02
CA GLN A 51 -1.85 -9.71 8.97
C GLN A 51 -0.95 -8.51 9.29
N THR A 52 0.29 -8.55 8.82
CA THR A 52 1.20 -7.40 8.82
C THR A 52 1.65 -7.08 7.40
N ASN A 53 1.47 -5.84 6.97
CA ASN A 53 2.03 -5.32 5.73
C ASN A 53 3.17 -4.35 6.04
N TRP A 54 4.30 -4.50 5.35
CA TRP A 54 5.49 -3.69 5.55
C TRP A 54 5.63 -2.66 4.42
N HIS A 55 5.91 -1.41 4.79
CA HIS A 55 6.13 -0.29 3.87
C HIS A 55 7.45 0.41 4.18
N GLY A 56 8.13 0.89 3.15
CA GLY A 56 9.34 1.68 3.28
C GLY A 56 9.05 3.18 3.22
N TYR A 57 9.62 3.95 4.14
CA TYR A 57 9.58 5.41 4.12
C TYR A 57 11.02 5.95 3.96
N PRO A 58 11.43 6.33 2.75
CA PRO A 58 12.80 6.79 2.51
C PRO A 58 13.03 8.24 2.99
N LEU A 59 14.07 8.44 3.79
CA LEU A 59 14.61 9.76 4.13
C LEU A 59 16.01 9.92 3.54
N TYR A 60 16.11 10.63 2.41
CA TYR A 60 17.38 10.87 1.69
C TYR A 60 18.09 12.15 2.09
N THR A 61 17.41 13.05 2.79
CA THR A 61 17.95 14.32 3.27
C THR A 61 17.80 14.42 4.77
N SER A 62 18.68 15.21 5.38
CA SER A 62 18.60 15.50 6.81
C SER A 62 17.32 16.27 7.09
N THR A 63 16.47 15.71 7.94
CA THR A 63 15.25 16.32 8.46
C THR A 63 15.15 16.03 9.96
N ASN A 64 14.44 16.87 10.68
CA ASN A 64 14.15 16.66 12.10
C ASN A 64 12.82 15.95 12.34
N SER A 65 11.99 15.82 11.30
CA SER A 65 10.66 15.24 11.41
C SER A 65 10.24 14.45 10.18
N MET A 66 9.41 13.44 10.41
CA MET A 66 8.65 12.73 9.39
C MET A 66 7.20 12.57 9.88
N THR A 67 6.25 12.69 8.97
CA THR A 67 4.83 12.49 9.26
C THR A 67 4.33 11.28 8.50
N ILE A 68 3.59 10.42 9.20
CA ILE A 68 2.99 9.20 8.68
C ILE A 68 1.48 9.32 8.85
N ASP A 69 0.74 9.03 7.79
CA ASP A 69 -0.72 9.10 7.74
C ASP A 69 -1.29 7.74 7.37
N LEU A 70 -1.57 6.90 8.37
CA LEU A 70 -2.26 5.63 8.17
C LEU A 70 -3.76 5.87 8.23
N ASN A 71 -4.50 5.56 7.17
CA ASN A 71 -5.93 5.85 7.07
C ASN A 71 -6.71 4.67 6.49
N TRP A 72 -7.71 4.19 7.22
CA TRP A 72 -8.68 3.18 6.78
C TRP A 72 -10.13 3.69 6.82
N GLY A 73 -10.34 4.95 7.25
CA GLY A 73 -11.54 5.72 6.93
C GLY A 73 -12.76 5.50 7.83
N ASP A 74 -12.77 4.47 8.68
CA ASP A 74 -13.87 4.25 9.62
C ASP A 74 -13.46 3.58 10.95
N ARG A 75 -14.47 3.34 11.82
CA ARG A 75 -14.28 2.82 13.19
C ARG A 75 -14.70 1.37 13.35
N SER A 76 -15.12 0.70 12.28
CA SER A 76 -15.53 -0.71 12.29
C SER A 76 -14.35 -1.59 12.68
N ASP A 77 -13.21 -1.23 12.09
CA ASP A 77 -11.95 -1.93 12.22
C ASP A 77 -10.90 -1.04 12.89
N SER A 78 -9.80 -1.67 13.29
CA SER A 78 -8.70 -1.02 13.97
C SER A 78 -7.39 -1.57 13.43
N LEU A 79 -6.56 -0.66 12.92
CA LEU A 79 -5.20 -0.95 12.52
C LEU A 79 -4.21 -0.42 13.56
N LYS A 80 -3.03 -1.03 13.60
CA LYS A 80 -1.94 -0.66 14.50
C LYS A 80 -0.67 -0.43 13.69
N LEU A 81 0.03 0.66 13.96
CA LEU A 81 1.26 1.05 13.26
C LEU A 81 2.48 0.82 14.15
N TYR A 82 3.48 0.13 13.63
CA TYR A 82 4.82 0.05 14.21
C TYR A 82 5.79 0.82 13.32
N VAL A 83 6.64 1.65 13.93
CA VAL A 83 7.64 2.46 13.22
C VAL A 83 9.02 2.03 13.68
N TYR A 84 9.87 1.67 12.72
CA TYR A 84 11.26 1.29 12.96
C TYR A 84 12.21 2.24 12.24
N ASP A 85 13.34 2.53 12.89
CA ASP A 85 14.43 3.28 12.26
C ASP A 85 15.14 2.43 11.17
N PRO A 86 16.06 3.01 10.38
CA PRO A 86 16.76 2.26 9.34
C PRO A 86 17.72 1.17 9.85
N ASN A 87 17.90 1.04 11.17
CA ASN A 87 18.66 -0.03 11.80
C ASN A 87 17.73 -1.08 12.46
N ASP A 88 16.44 -1.07 12.12
CA ASP A 88 15.39 -1.96 12.64
C ASP A 88 15.10 -1.80 14.15
N ASN A 89 15.48 -0.67 14.77
CA ASN A 89 15.07 -0.39 16.15
C ASN A 89 13.64 0.13 16.18
N LEU A 90 12.82 -0.41 17.10
CA LEU A 90 11.46 0.06 17.31
C LEU A 90 11.46 1.48 17.90
N VAL A 91 10.91 2.44 17.15
CA VAL A 91 10.81 3.85 17.54
C VAL A 91 9.47 4.13 18.20
N GLY A 92 8.40 3.52 17.72
CA GLY A 92 7.06 3.79 18.24
C GLY A 92 6.01 2.77 17.81
N VAL A 93 4.95 2.71 18.61
CA VAL A 93 3.76 1.89 18.36
C VAL A 93 2.54 2.78 18.54
N TYR A 94 1.71 2.85 17.51
CA TYR A 94 0.58 3.77 17.43
C TYR A 94 -0.71 3.03 17.13
N TYR A 95 -1.78 3.47 17.78
CA TYR A 95 -3.16 3.03 17.57
C TYR A 95 -3.96 4.23 17.03
N ASP A 96 -5.19 3.99 16.58
CA ASP A 96 -6.12 5.04 16.11
C ASP A 96 -6.12 6.28 17.04
N SER A 97 -6.18 6.04 18.36
CA SER A 97 -6.15 7.08 19.39
C SER A 97 -4.89 7.96 19.48
N ALA A 98 -3.83 7.69 18.70
CA ALA A 98 -2.54 8.36 18.84
C ALA A 98 -2.60 9.87 18.55
N ASP A 99 -3.51 10.31 17.68
CA ASP A 99 -3.74 11.72 17.37
C ASP A 99 -4.87 12.35 18.24
N GLY A 100 -5.34 11.61 19.25
CA GLY A 100 -6.43 11.99 20.14
C GLY A 100 -7.83 11.70 19.59
N ARG A 101 -7.96 11.02 18.45
CA ARG A 101 -9.24 10.67 17.83
C ARG A 101 -9.31 9.16 17.61
N ILE A 102 -10.53 8.61 17.58
CA ILE A 102 -10.77 7.25 17.14
C ILE A 102 -11.71 7.41 15.96
N ASN A 103 -11.17 7.38 14.75
CA ASN A 103 -11.88 7.77 13.53
C ASN A 103 -11.38 7.05 12.28
N GLY A 104 -10.60 5.97 12.44
CA GLY A 104 -10.08 5.23 11.30
C GLY A 104 -8.82 5.84 10.69
N ARG A 105 -8.06 6.62 11.47
CA ARG A 105 -6.89 7.33 10.97
C ARG A 105 -5.90 7.58 12.09
N THR A 106 -4.64 7.20 11.85
CA THR A 106 -3.51 7.47 12.72
C THR A 106 -2.56 8.43 12.03
N LEU A 107 -2.63 9.71 12.39
CA LEU A 107 -1.69 10.74 11.94
C LEU A 107 -0.63 10.99 13.02
N VAL A 108 0.61 10.60 12.74
CA VAL A 108 1.71 10.72 13.72
C VAL A 108 2.91 11.44 13.13
N THR A 109 3.54 12.28 13.92
CA THR A 109 4.81 12.94 13.58
C THR A 109 5.90 12.42 14.49
N ILE A 110 6.92 11.82 13.91
CA ILE A 110 8.16 11.47 14.60
C ILE A 110 9.06 12.70 14.53
N TYR A 111 9.56 13.17 15.68
CA TYR A 111 10.46 14.31 15.78
C TYR A 111 11.69 13.98 16.60
N ASN A 112 12.86 14.42 16.14
CA ASN A 112 14.10 14.39 16.89
C ASN A 112 14.89 15.69 16.67
N SER A 113 15.23 16.38 17.75
CA SER A 113 16.00 17.63 17.69
C SER A 113 17.42 17.43 17.14
N ASN A 114 17.98 16.22 17.27
CA ASN A 114 19.29 15.86 16.74
C ASN A 114 19.24 15.41 15.26
N GLY A 115 18.05 15.45 14.65
CA GLY A 115 17.80 14.94 13.31
C GLY A 115 17.31 13.48 13.32
N LEU A 116 16.56 13.12 12.30
CA LEU A 116 16.21 11.74 12.00
C LEU A 116 17.33 11.09 11.19
N GLN A 117 17.53 9.80 11.43
CA GLN A 117 18.49 9.00 10.67
C GLN A 117 18.07 8.94 9.19
N GLN A 118 19.02 9.20 8.30
CA GLN A 118 18.85 8.99 6.86
C GLN A 118 18.82 7.49 6.54
N GLY A 119 18.02 7.11 5.54
CA GLY A 119 17.78 5.73 5.16
C GLY A 119 16.30 5.42 5.03
N THR A 120 15.99 4.16 4.76
CA THR A 120 14.61 3.70 4.66
C THR A 120 14.12 3.26 6.03
N TRP A 121 13.14 3.99 6.56
CA TRP A 121 12.41 3.60 7.76
C TRP A 121 11.37 2.54 7.41
N SER A 122 11.11 1.61 8.33
CA SER A 122 10.13 0.54 8.12
C SER A 122 8.83 0.83 8.87
N LEU A 123 7.71 0.79 8.15
CA LEU A 123 6.36 0.99 8.68
C LEU A 123 5.60 -0.33 8.59
N ALA A 124 5.32 -0.97 9.73
CA ALA A 124 4.50 -2.18 9.77
C ALA A 124 3.07 -1.84 10.17
N VAL A 125 2.14 -2.04 9.24
CA VAL A 125 0.70 -1.93 9.47
C VAL A 125 0.17 -3.29 9.85
N TYR A 126 -0.45 -3.40 11.03
CA TYR A 126 -0.98 -4.63 11.59
C TYR A 126 -2.50 -4.57 11.68
N GLY A 127 -3.19 -5.59 11.16
CA GLY A 127 -4.63 -5.76 11.28
C GLY A 127 -5.02 -6.15 12.71
N TYR A 128 -5.18 -5.16 13.59
CA TYR A 128 -5.35 -5.38 15.02
C TYR A 128 -6.72 -5.94 15.37
N SER A 129 -7.79 -5.34 14.84
CA SER A 129 -9.16 -5.84 14.91
C SER A 129 -9.82 -5.55 13.57
N VAL A 130 -9.94 -6.56 12.71
CA VAL A 130 -10.44 -6.41 11.33
C VAL A 130 -11.47 -7.49 11.03
N ALA A 131 -12.68 -7.09 10.65
CA ALA A 131 -13.73 -7.99 10.20
C ALA A 131 -13.64 -8.23 8.69
N GLY A 132 -13.07 -9.37 8.29
CA GLY A 132 -12.89 -9.69 6.88
C GLY A 132 -11.65 -9.03 6.30
N THR A 133 -11.84 -8.11 5.35
CA THR A 133 -10.77 -7.37 4.68
C THR A 133 -11.04 -5.89 4.80
N GLU A 134 -10.02 -5.14 5.24
CA GLU A 134 -10.05 -3.68 5.32
C GLU A 134 -9.12 -3.08 4.26
N ASP A 135 -9.56 -1.98 3.66
CA ASP A 135 -8.77 -1.17 2.76
C ASP A 135 -8.09 -0.04 3.55
N TYR A 136 -6.84 0.27 3.24
CA TYR A 136 -6.13 1.38 3.89
C TYR A 136 -5.12 2.04 2.97
N SER A 137 -4.70 3.23 3.38
CA SER A 137 -3.70 4.05 2.71
C SER A 137 -2.60 4.42 3.72
N ILE A 138 -1.35 4.52 3.25
CA ILE A 138 -0.18 4.96 4.02
C ILE A 138 0.84 5.68 3.13
#